data_AF-A0A7T1WQV5-F1
#
_entry.id   AF-A0A7T1WQV5-F1
#
_cell.length_a   1.000
_cell.length_b   1.000
_cell.length_c   1.000
_cell.angle_alpha   90.00
_cell.angle_beta   90.00
_cell.angle_gamma   90.00
#
_symmetry.space_group_name_H-M   'P 1'
#
loop_
_entity.id
_entity.type
_entity.pdbx_description
1 polymer ?
#
loop_
_entity_poly.entity_id
_entity_poly.type
_entity_poly.pdbx_seq_one_letter_code
_entity_poly.pdbx_strand_id
1 'polypeptide(L)'
;MRRVRQAGHHRFQRRRGAVPARAEPTRFAIAVPACRYWQLDHWSVQVRPGDPTLVGWDGSYWFDKSAGTAGASVRNLTVAGQPATPEEAASALRPYDPQLADALEEAARGASARLPTSLPCLGIGT
;
A
#
# COMPACT_ATOMS: atom_id res chain seq x y z
N MET A 1 -5.97 -4.16 11.01
CA MET A 1 -4.73 -4.97 11.10
C MET A 1 -3.53 -4.05 10.93
N ARG A 2 -2.46 -4.20 11.72
CA ARG A 2 -1.22 -3.41 11.62
C ARG A 2 -0.18 -4.17 10.81
N ARG A 3 0.41 -3.55 9.79
CA ARG A 3 1.43 -4.17 8.92
C ARG A 3 2.79 -3.55 9.17
N VAL A 4 3.82 -4.39 9.19
CA VAL A 4 5.21 -3.98 9.42
C VAL A 4 6.05 -4.35 8.20
N ARG A 5 6.71 -3.37 7.58
CA ARG A 5 7.73 -3.56 6.54
C ARG A 5 9.12 -3.28 7.09
N GLN A 6 10.13 -3.97 6.58
CA GLN A 6 11.54 -3.78 6.95
C GLN A 6 12.25 -2.89 5.93
N ALA A 7 13.10 -1.99 6.43
CA ALA A 7 13.88 -1.04 5.65
C ALA A 7 15.37 -1.47 5.68
N GLY A 8 15.84 -2.26 4.70
CA GLY A 8 17.25 -2.65 4.68
C GLY A 8 17.72 -3.50 3.50
N HIS A 9 18.72 -2.98 2.77
CA HIS A 9 19.55 -3.71 1.81
C HIS A 9 20.65 -4.51 2.54
N HIS A 10 20.51 -5.83 2.64
CA HIS A 10 21.58 -6.84 2.48
C HIS A 10 20.96 -8.24 2.50
N ARG A 11 21.21 -9.01 1.42
CA ARG A 11 20.69 -10.36 1.13
C ARG A 11 19.16 -10.47 1.05
N PHE A 12 18.72 -10.48 -0.21
CA PHE A 12 17.57 -11.24 -0.68
C PHE A 12 17.71 -12.72 -0.26
N GLN A 13 17.39 -13.07 0.99
CA GLN A 13 17.07 -14.44 1.32
C GLN A 13 15.76 -14.75 0.62
N ARG A 14 15.90 -15.41 -0.54
CA ARG A 14 14.84 -16.09 -1.27
C ARG A 14 14.04 -16.98 -0.31
N ARG A 15 12.99 -16.41 0.27
CA ARG A 15 11.75 -17.13 0.54
C ARG A 15 10.65 -16.34 -0.15
N ARG A 16 10.54 -16.58 -1.47
CA ARG A 16 9.46 -16.15 -2.39
C ARG A 16 8.95 -14.70 -2.18
N GLY A 17 9.47 -13.77 -2.99
CA GLY A 17 8.74 -12.56 -3.42
C GLY A 17 9.22 -11.24 -2.83
N ALA A 18 9.94 -10.45 -3.62
CA ALA A 18 9.98 -8.99 -3.45
C ALA A 18 8.55 -8.44 -3.55
N VAL A 19 8.17 -7.50 -2.68
CA VAL A 19 6.80 -6.95 -2.65
C VAL A 19 6.82 -5.43 -2.87
N PRO A 20 6.88 -4.92 -4.11
CA PRO A 20 6.54 -3.52 -4.41
C PRO A 20 5.02 -3.37 -4.31
N ALA A 21 4.47 -2.44 -3.51
CA ALA A 21 3.03 -2.08 -3.41
C ALA A 21 1.97 -3.21 -3.59
N ARG A 22 2.34 -4.47 -3.32
CA ARG A 22 1.59 -5.70 -3.57
C ARG A 22 1.25 -6.28 -2.21
N ALA A 23 0.54 -5.50 -1.40
CA ALA A 23 -0.02 -5.96 -0.14
C ALA A 23 -0.86 -7.21 -0.42
N GLU A 24 -0.27 -8.39 -0.16
CA GLU A 24 -0.82 -9.74 -0.36
C GLU A 24 -1.76 -9.89 -1.56
N PRO A 25 -1.29 -10.39 -2.73
CA PRO A 25 -2.19 -10.69 -3.84
C PRO A 25 -3.33 -11.62 -3.41
N THR A 26 -3.18 -12.40 -2.33
CA THR A 26 -4.25 -13.21 -1.73
C THR A 26 -5.46 -12.41 -1.26
N ARG A 27 -5.29 -11.24 -0.63
CA ARG A 27 -6.44 -10.46 -0.15
C ARG A 27 -7.14 -9.74 -1.28
N PHE A 28 -6.36 -9.22 -2.22
CA PHE A 28 -6.91 -8.70 -3.47
C PHE A 28 -7.60 -9.80 -4.28
N ALA A 29 -7.06 -11.02 -4.29
CA ALA A 29 -7.62 -12.18 -4.96
C ALA A 29 -8.98 -12.60 -4.38
N ILE A 30 -9.14 -12.57 -3.05
CA ILE A 30 -10.45 -12.81 -2.42
C ILE A 30 -11.47 -11.76 -2.84
N ALA A 31 -11.02 -10.51 -3.09
CA ALA A 31 -11.89 -9.45 -3.58
C ALA A 31 -12.18 -9.56 -5.09
N VAL A 32 -11.47 -10.39 -5.87
CA VAL A 32 -11.64 -10.49 -7.33
C VAL A 32 -13.07 -10.81 -7.77
N PRO A 33 -13.91 -11.56 -7.07
CA PRO A 33 -15.31 -11.72 -7.48
C PRO A 33 -16.17 -10.46 -7.29
N ALA A 34 -15.78 -9.55 -6.39
CA ALA A 34 -16.58 -8.36 -6.10
C ALA A 34 -16.53 -7.33 -7.24
N CYS A 35 -17.61 -6.58 -7.41
CA CYS A 35 -17.67 -5.45 -8.32
C CYS A 35 -17.04 -4.17 -7.75
N ARG A 36 -17.20 -3.97 -6.45
CA ARG A 36 -16.63 -2.87 -5.69
C ARG A 36 -15.95 -3.43 -4.46
N TYR A 37 -14.83 -2.82 -4.10
CA TYR A 37 -14.07 -3.21 -2.92
C TYR A 37 -13.36 -2.00 -2.35
N TRP A 38 -13.28 -1.96 -1.03
CA TRP A 38 -12.49 -0.99 -0.30
C TRP A 38 -11.89 -1.66 0.93
N GLN A 39 -10.61 -1.41 1.17
CA GLN A 39 -9.93 -1.83 2.38
C GLN A 39 -9.19 -0.65 2.99
N LEU A 40 -9.20 -0.60 4.32
CA LEU A 40 -8.37 0.27 5.15
C LEU A 40 -7.39 -0.59 5.95
N ASP A 41 -6.12 -0.21 5.94
CA ASP A 41 -5.03 -0.86 6.66
C ASP A 41 -4.20 0.18 7.43
N HIS A 42 -3.61 -0.25 8.55
CA HIS A 42 -2.61 0.53 9.27
C HIS A 42 -1.23 -0.03 8.94
N TRP A 43 -0.34 0.81 8.43
CA TRP A 43 1.00 0.44 7.97
C TRP A 43 2.06 1.06 8.86
N SER A 44 3.19 0.36 8.95
CA SER A 44 4.38 0.80 9.65
C SER A 44 5.62 0.22 8.98
N VAL A 45 6.71 0.96 9.02
CA VAL A 45 8.04 0.55 8.59
C VAL A 45 8.95 0.58 9.81
N GLN A 46 9.73 -0.47 9.99
CA GLN A 46 10.83 -0.56 10.95
C GLN A 46 12.13 -0.75 10.17
N VAL A 47 13.25 -0.22 10.65
CA VAL A 47 14.54 -0.46 9.99
C VAL A 47 14.93 -1.93 10.14
N ARG A 48 14.86 -2.46 11.36
CA ARG A 48 15.01 -3.89 11.66
C ARG A 48 13.78 -4.43 12.40
N PRO A 49 13.48 -5.74 12.29
CA PRO A 49 12.38 -6.33 13.05
C PRO A 49 12.58 -6.12 14.56
N GLY A 50 11.55 -5.58 15.21
CA GLY A 50 11.57 -5.28 16.65
C GLY A 50 11.98 -3.84 16.97
N ASP A 51 12.49 -3.08 16.00
CA ASP A 51 12.78 -1.66 16.20
C ASP A 51 11.49 -0.85 16.40
N PRO A 52 11.60 0.35 17.00
CA PRO A 52 10.53 1.34 16.93
C PRO A 52 10.10 1.61 15.48
N THR A 53 8.84 2.02 15.30
CA THR A 53 8.32 2.41 13.99
C THR A 53 9.04 3.65 13.47
N LEU A 54 9.70 3.52 12.33
CA LEU A 54 10.33 4.62 11.61
C LEU A 54 9.27 5.49 10.92
N VAL A 55 8.41 4.88 10.10
CA VAL A 55 7.30 5.58 9.42
C VAL A 55 6.01 4.79 9.62
N GLY A 56 4.90 5.46 9.90
CA GLY A 56 3.58 4.83 10.01
C GLY A 56 2.51 5.64 9.30
N TRP A 57 1.47 4.98 8.77
CA TRP A 57 0.35 5.63 8.09
C TRP A 57 -0.89 4.74 8.04
N ASP A 58 -2.04 5.37 7.80
CA ASP A 58 -3.27 4.68 7.44
C ASP A 58 -3.39 4.69 5.93
N GLY A 59 -3.43 3.50 5.32
CA GLY A 59 -3.55 3.35 3.87
C GLY A 59 -4.91 2.76 3.50
N SER A 60 -5.55 3.30 2.48
CA SER A 60 -6.73 2.68 1.88
C SER A 60 -6.50 2.37 0.41
N TYR A 61 -7.11 1.28 -0.05
CA TYR A 61 -7.12 0.92 -1.46
C TYR A 61 -8.50 0.42 -1.86
N TRP A 62 -8.88 0.72 -3.10
CA TRP A 62 -10.21 0.41 -3.61
C TRP A 62 -10.19 0.10 -5.09
N PHE A 63 -11.28 -0.53 -5.53
CA PHE A 63 -11.66 -0.56 -6.93
C PHE A 63 -13.18 -0.47 -7.09
N ASP A 64 -13.58 0.07 -8.23
CA ASP A 64 -14.92 -0.01 -8.80
C ASP A 64 -14.81 -0.49 -10.25
N LYS A 65 -15.16 -1.75 -10.49
CA LYS A 65 -15.12 -2.34 -11.84
C LYS A 65 -16.24 -1.84 -12.74
N SER A 66 -17.36 -1.39 -12.17
CA SER A 66 -18.46 -0.78 -12.95
C SER A 66 -18.04 0.57 -13.52
N ALA A 67 -17.27 1.35 -12.75
CA ALA A 67 -16.66 2.60 -13.21
C ALA A 67 -15.31 2.39 -13.94
N GLY A 68 -14.73 1.19 -13.88
CA GLY A 68 -13.42 0.89 -14.45
C GLY A 68 -12.28 1.64 -13.77
N THR A 69 -12.39 1.91 -12.46
CA THR A 69 -11.41 2.71 -11.70
C THR A 69 -10.93 1.98 -10.46
N ALA A 70 -9.70 2.30 -10.05
CA ALA A 70 -9.12 1.88 -8.79
C ALA A 70 -8.26 3.00 -8.23
N GLY A 71 -7.92 2.90 -6.95
CA GLY A 71 -7.07 3.90 -6.33
C GLY A 71 -6.51 3.49 -4.99
N ALA A 72 -5.61 4.34 -4.51
CA ALA A 72 -5.01 4.24 -3.20
C ALA A 72 -4.87 5.64 -2.58
N SER A 73 -5.02 5.71 -1.27
CA SER A 73 -4.79 6.92 -0.50
C SER A 73 -4.06 6.62 0.79
N VAL A 74 -3.28 7.59 1.27
CA VAL A 74 -2.65 7.53 2.59
C VAL A 74 -3.05 8.74 3.42
N ARG A 75 -3.11 8.56 4.73
CA ARG A 75 -3.40 9.60 5.72
C ARG A 75 -2.72 9.29 7.05
N ASN A 76 -2.76 10.23 7.98
CA ASN A 76 -2.23 10.07 9.35
C ASN A 76 -0.75 9.59 9.35
N LEU A 77 0.05 10.22 8.49
CA LEU A 77 1.47 9.92 8.37
C LEU A 77 2.22 10.31 9.64
N THR A 78 3.16 9.46 10.02
CA THR A 78 4.03 9.67 11.16
C THR A 78 5.46 9.29 10.83
N VAL A 79 6.42 10.01 11.41
CA VAL A 79 7.85 9.67 11.42
C VAL A 79 8.30 9.59 12.88
N ALA A 80 8.90 8.48 13.28
CA ALA A 80 9.28 8.19 14.66
C ALA A 80 8.15 8.45 15.70
N GLY A 81 6.91 8.17 15.30
CA GLY A 81 5.72 8.35 16.14
C GLY A 81 5.16 9.78 16.21
N GLN A 82 5.80 10.75 15.55
CA GLN A 82 5.28 12.13 15.44
C GLN A 82 4.55 12.33 14.12
N PRO A 83 3.46 13.12 14.07
CA PRO A 83 2.81 13.50 12.82
C PRO A 83 3.81 14.09 11.82
N ALA A 84 3.67 13.75 10.55
CA ALA A 84 4.59 14.18 9.50
C ALA A 84 3.86 14.48 8.18
N THR A 85 4.47 15.30 7.33
CA THR A 85 4.01 15.50 5.95
C THR A 85 4.38 14.30 5.07
N PRO A 86 3.75 14.15 3.89
CA PRO A 86 4.15 13.14 2.91
C PRO A 86 5.63 13.21 2.53
N GLU A 87 6.16 14.41 2.35
CA GLU A 87 7.55 14.66 1.95
C GLU A 87 8.52 14.25 3.06
N GLU A 88 8.20 14.55 4.32
CA GLU A 88 8.99 14.14 5.49
C GLU A 88 9.02 12.62 5.64
N ALA A 89 7.86 11.98 5.53
CA ALA A 89 7.74 10.52 5.60
C ALA A 89 8.50 9.82 4.45
N ALA A 90 8.40 10.34 3.23
CA ALA A 90 9.11 9.81 2.09
C ALA A 90 10.63 10.03 2.20
N SER A 91 11.06 11.20 2.63
CA SER A 91 12.48 11.50 2.91
C SER A 91 13.06 10.55 3.95
N ALA A 92 12.33 10.25 5.02
CA ALA A 92 12.74 9.28 6.03
C ALA A 92 12.86 7.84 5.48
N LEU A 93 12.03 7.45 4.51
CA LEU A 93 12.07 6.13 3.87
C LEU A 93 13.12 6.00 2.77
N ARG A 94 13.43 7.08 2.07
CA ARG A 94 14.22 7.09 0.83
C ARG A 94 15.61 6.45 0.95
N PRO A 95 16.35 6.58 2.07
CA PRO A 95 17.62 5.87 2.27
C PRO A 95 17.50 4.34 2.33
N TYR A 96 16.31 3.81 2.62
CA TYR A 96 16.07 2.39 2.85
C TYR A 96 15.27 1.71 1.74
N ASP A 97 14.28 2.41 1.19
CA ASP A 97 13.41 1.93 0.10
C ASP A 97 12.89 3.14 -0.71
N PRO A 98 13.62 3.58 -1.75
CA PRO A 98 13.23 4.73 -2.57
C PRO A 98 11.94 4.47 -3.36
N GLN A 99 11.67 3.23 -3.77
CA GLN A 99 10.43 2.89 -4.49
C GLN A 99 9.21 3.02 -3.58
N LEU A 100 9.32 2.60 -2.32
CA LEU A 100 8.26 2.80 -1.36
C LEU A 100 8.05 4.28 -1.03
N ALA A 101 9.12 5.07 -0.96
CA ALA A 101 9.03 6.51 -0.76
C ALA A 101 8.23 7.19 -1.90
N ASP A 102 8.56 6.88 -3.15
CA ASP A 102 7.86 7.42 -4.32
C ASP A 102 6.37 7.01 -4.33
N ALA A 103 6.07 5.74 -4.06
CA ALA A 103 4.71 5.24 -4.01
C ALA A 103 3.88 5.87 -2.88
N LEU A 104 4.51 6.17 -1.74
CA LEU A 104 3.87 6.85 -0.62
C LEU A 104 3.52 8.30 -0.99
N GLU A 105 4.42 9.03 -1.65
CA GLU A 105 4.17 10.39 -2.14
C GLU A 105 3.04 10.41 -3.18
N GLU A 106 3.02 9.46 -4.12
CA GLU A 106 1.94 9.33 -5.09
C GLU A 106 0.59 9.06 -4.42
N ALA A 107 0.54 8.11 -3.49
CA ALA A 107 -0.69 7.78 -2.78
C ALA A 107 -1.15 8.93 -1.85
N ALA A 108 -0.24 9.75 -1.33
CA ALA A 108 -0.57 10.90 -0.49
C ALA A 108 -1.28 12.01 -1.27
N ARG A 109 -0.99 12.12 -2.57
CA ARG A 109 -1.72 13.00 -3.50
C ARG A 109 -3.06 12.43 -3.95
N GLY A 110 -3.38 11.18 -3.57
CA GLY A 110 -4.53 10.44 -4.07
C GLY A 110 -4.23 9.81 -5.43
N ALA A 111 -3.74 8.58 -5.42
CA ALA A 111 -3.45 7.85 -6.65
C ALA A 111 -4.72 7.18 -7.19
N SER A 112 -4.95 7.31 -8.50
CA SER A 112 -6.03 6.60 -9.20
C SER A 112 -5.54 6.03 -10.53
N ALA A 113 -6.15 4.93 -10.94
CA ALA A 113 -5.83 4.22 -12.17
C ALA A 113 -7.10 3.68 -12.84
N ARG A 114 -7.04 3.52 -14.16
CA ARG A 114 -8.07 2.78 -14.90
C ARG A 114 -7.83 1.29 -14.77
N LEU A 115 -8.90 0.55 -14.50
CA LEU A 115 -8.91 -0.90 -14.56
C LEU A 115 -8.98 -1.39 -16.01
N PRO A 116 -8.42 -2.57 -16.31
CA PRO A 116 -8.66 -3.25 -17.57
C PRO A 116 -10.16 -3.46 -17.82
N THR A 117 -10.61 -3.20 -19.05
CA THR A 117 -11.99 -3.46 -19.50
C THR A 117 -12.38 -4.94 -19.44
N SER A 118 -11.38 -5.83 -19.39
CA SER A 118 -11.55 -7.28 -19.25
C SER A 118 -11.86 -7.76 -17.83
N LEU A 119 -12.04 -6.85 -16.85
CA LEU A 119 -12.50 -7.18 -15.50
C LEU A 119 -13.99 -6.86 -15.36
N PRO A 120 -14.89 -7.73 -15.87
CA PRO A 120 -16.31 -7.43 -15.83
C PRO A 120 -16.81 -7.46 -14.38
N CYS A 121 -17.66 -6.48 -14.06
CA CYS A 121 -18.60 -6.61 -12.95
C CYS A 121 -19.76 -7.46 -13.45
N LEU A 122 -19.58 -8.79 -13.45
CA LEU A 122 -20.70 -9.70 -13.71
C LEU A 122 -21.54 -9.72 -12.44
N GLY A 123 -22.56 -8.88 -12.39
CA GLY A 123 -23.69 -9.13 -11.51
C GLY A 123 -24.15 -10.55 -11.77
N ILE A 124 -24.30 -11.36 -10.73
CA ILE A 124 -25.00 -12.63 -10.84
C ILE A 124 -26.38 -12.27 -11.39
N GLY A 125 -26.63 -12.60 -12.65
CA GLY A 125 -27.89 -12.28 -13.31
C GLY A 125 -29.03 -13.04 -12.67
N THR A 126 -30.12 -12.29 -12.46
CA THR A 126 -31.51 -12.64 -12.14
C THR A 126 -31.78 -13.27 -10.78
#